data_AF-A0A7S0BG65-F1
#
_entry.id   AF-A0A7S0BG65-F1
#
_cell.length_a   1.000
_cell.length_b   1.000
_cell.length_c   1.000
_cell.angle_alpha   90.00
_cell.angle_beta   90.00
_cell.angle_gamma   90.00
#
_symmetry.space_group_name_H-M   'P 1'
#
loop_
_entity.id
_entity.type
_entity.pdbx_description
1 polymer ?
#
loop_
_entity_poly.entity_id
_entity_poly.type
_entity_poly.pdbx_seq_one_letter_code
_entity_poly.pdbx_strand_id
1 'polypeptide(L)'
;EDVRNEILQKMHICFLSDPAPIEQLVDSVMNPTPPKSLRISEIVTARSDFLCQGDNLFSLTSHAHTLKPETLAHGLTCVLSMLGVVPIIRAEKGGVAEKVGEVLADRLRADLYMGKIVQRSLISRPLLVLTDRRNNLSTAFRHPWTYRAMLFDVLGLKASSVEVTVRDKGTDRRIKYNLDEDADEFWRKHATSSFPEVASAIEEQLKTYLEEVAEVNKLGSDVSSDIASLPDLAKRKEMIDMHMNIATALLDEIKSRGLDELYRIEEDAEAGVVDWNAVMSVIKSDRGTKEDKLRLFLVCFLSGPPIGQADLDEYR
;
A
#
# COMPACT_ATOMS: atom_id res chain seq x y z
N GLU A 1 25.90 6.95 21.24
CA GLU A 1 25.84 7.98 22.31
C GLU A 1 25.21 7.42 23.57
N ASP A 2 24.01 6.84 23.48
CA ASP A 2 23.32 6.19 24.61
C ASP A 2 24.16 5.13 25.35
N VAL A 3 24.93 4.32 24.62
CA VAL A 3 25.89 3.35 25.19
C VAL A 3 26.97 4.05 26.03
N ARG A 4 27.45 5.22 25.59
CA ARG A 4 28.48 6.00 26.29
C ARG A 4 27.92 6.77 27.49
N ASN A 5 26.67 7.22 27.39
CA ASN A 5 25.98 7.96 28.45
C ASN A 5 25.36 7.06 29.52
N GLU A 6 25.46 5.73 29.37
CA GLU A 6 24.97 4.72 30.32
C GLU A 6 23.48 4.88 30.71
N ILE A 7 22.67 5.41 29.78
CA ILE A 7 21.25 5.74 30.02
C ILE A 7 20.45 4.49 30.42
N LEU A 8 20.82 3.32 29.89
CA LEU A 8 20.12 2.06 30.11
C LEU A 8 21.02 1.07 30.86
N GLN A 9 20.41 0.21 31.69
CA GLN A 9 21.10 -0.87 32.40
C GLN A 9 21.47 -2.05 31.48
N LYS A 10 20.71 -2.23 30.41
CA LYS A 10 20.87 -3.31 29.43
C LYS A 10 20.37 -2.83 28.07
N MET A 11 21.09 -3.13 26.99
CA MET A 11 20.72 -2.77 25.62
C MET A 11 20.73 -4.02 24.73
N HIS A 12 19.63 -4.20 23.98
CA HIS A 12 19.54 -5.14 22.87
C HIS A 12 19.46 -4.30 21.59
N ILE A 13 20.45 -4.45 20.72
CA ILE A 13 20.54 -3.65 19.49
C ILE A 13 20.04 -4.51 18.34
N CYS A 14 18.94 -4.09 17.71
CA CYS A 14 18.40 -4.73 16.53
C CYS A 14 18.58 -3.81 15.33
N PHE A 15 19.43 -4.22 14.39
CA PHE A 15 19.57 -3.51 13.12
C PHE A 15 18.52 -4.01 12.12
N LEU A 16 17.80 -3.08 11.48
CA LEU A 16 16.85 -3.41 10.42
C LEU A 16 17.56 -3.95 9.17
N SER A 17 18.78 -3.48 8.93
CA SER A 17 19.66 -3.86 7.82
C SER A 17 20.97 -4.46 8.34
N ASP A 18 21.76 -5.13 7.49
CA ASP A 18 23.12 -5.51 7.89
C ASP A 18 23.88 -4.23 8.30
N PRO A 19 24.43 -4.17 9.53
CA PRO A 19 25.14 -2.99 9.99
C PRO A 19 26.40 -2.73 9.17
N ALA A 20 26.98 -1.55 9.34
CA ALA A 20 28.36 -1.29 8.93
C ALA A 20 29.28 -2.42 9.44
N PRO A 21 30.44 -2.67 8.78
CA PRO A 21 31.41 -3.64 9.25
C PRO A 21 31.62 -3.54 10.77
N ILE A 22 31.70 -4.69 11.44
CA ILE A 22 31.77 -4.76 12.92
C ILE A 22 32.87 -3.83 13.46
N GLU A 23 33.98 -3.70 12.75
CA GLU A 23 35.08 -2.78 13.05
C GLU A 23 34.63 -1.32 13.18
N GLN A 24 33.81 -0.83 12.22
CA GLN A 24 33.26 0.52 12.25
C GLN A 24 32.23 0.69 13.36
N LEU A 25 31.43 -0.34 13.63
CA LEU A 25 30.47 -0.31 14.73
C LEU A 25 31.20 -0.23 16.08
N VAL A 26 32.24 -1.04 16.25
CA VAL A 26 33.10 -1.01 17.43
C VAL A 26 33.78 0.35 17.57
N ASP A 27 34.38 0.87 16.50
CA ASP A 27 35.00 2.20 16.50
C ASP A 27 34.00 3.31 16.87
N SER A 28 32.76 3.23 16.40
CA SER A 28 31.71 4.21 16.71
C SER A 28 31.31 4.24 18.20
N VAL A 29 31.46 3.09 18.87
CA VAL A 29 31.18 2.92 20.30
C VAL A 29 32.39 3.31 21.14
N MET A 30 33.60 2.96 20.69
CA MET A 30 34.85 3.11 21.44
C MET A 30 35.48 4.50 21.31
N ASN A 31 35.26 5.22 20.19
CA ASN A 31 35.84 6.54 19.93
C ASN A 31 34.82 7.68 20.16
N PRO A 32 35.27 8.87 20.62
CA PRO A 32 36.63 9.21 21.05
C PRO A 32 36.96 8.77 22.48
N THR A 33 35.96 8.40 23.29
CA THR A 33 36.13 7.97 24.68
C THR A 33 35.33 6.70 24.92
N PRO A 34 35.96 5.60 25.35
CA PRO A 34 35.28 4.33 25.53
C PRO A 34 34.29 4.39 26.72
N PRO A 35 33.15 3.68 26.65
CA PRO A 35 32.21 3.58 27.77
C PRO A 35 32.85 2.83 28.95
N LYS A 36 32.48 3.17 30.19
CA LYS A 36 33.00 2.47 31.38
C LYS A 36 32.49 1.03 31.49
N SER A 37 31.30 0.77 30.94
CA SER A 37 30.73 -0.57 30.84
C SER A 37 30.00 -0.76 29.51
N LEU A 38 30.27 -1.86 28.81
CA LEU A 38 29.51 -2.28 27.64
C LEU A 38 28.24 -3.00 28.12
N ARG A 39 27.12 -2.26 28.17
CA ARG A 39 25.80 -2.79 28.57
C ARG A 39 25.02 -3.39 27.39
N ILE A 40 25.70 -3.68 26.29
CA ILE A 40 25.11 -4.33 25.11
C ILE A 40 25.11 -5.83 25.35
N SER A 41 23.92 -6.42 25.46
CA SER A 41 23.77 -7.86 25.71
C SER A 41 23.63 -8.66 24.44
N GLU A 42 23.06 -8.06 23.39
CA GLU A 42 22.74 -8.76 22.16
C GLU A 42 22.76 -7.78 21.00
N ILE A 43 23.29 -8.24 19.87
CA ILE A 43 23.24 -7.53 18.60
C ILE A 43 22.62 -8.49 17.58
N VAL A 44 21.46 -8.11 17.05
CA VAL A 44 20.72 -8.90 16.06
C VAL A 44 20.55 -8.06 14.80
N THR A 45 20.54 -8.72 13.65
CA THR A 45 20.13 -8.11 12.38
C THR A 45 18.83 -8.75 11.93
N ALA A 46 17.75 -7.96 11.86
CA ALA A 46 16.42 -8.43 11.51
C ALA A 46 16.19 -8.59 10.00
N ARG A 47 16.92 -7.83 9.16
CA ARG A 47 16.71 -7.76 7.70
C ARG A 47 15.26 -7.44 7.32
N SER A 48 14.69 -6.43 7.98
CA SER A 48 13.30 -6.00 7.83
C SER A 48 13.21 -4.55 7.32
N ASP A 49 14.15 -4.14 6.46
CA ASP A 49 14.17 -2.79 5.86
C ASP A 49 13.19 -2.68 4.68
N PHE A 50 11.91 -2.94 4.97
CA PHE A 50 10.77 -2.81 4.07
C PHE A 50 9.48 -2.76 4.90
N LEU A 51 8.40 -2.26 4.30
CA LEU A 51 7.09 -2.19 4.92
C LEU A 51 6.13 -3.15 4.22
N CYS A 52 5.55 -4.10 4.96
CA CYS A 52 4.43 -4.89 4.48
C CYS A 52 3.16 -4.02 4.44
N GLN A 53 2.46 -4.03 3.32
CA GLN A 53 1.20 -3.32 3.10
C GLN A 53 0.02 -4.26 2.82
N GLY A 54 0.29 -5.57 2.87
CA GLY A 54 -0.65 -6.67 2.80
C GLY A 54 0.08 -7.97 2.45
N ASP A 55 -0.65 -9.09 2.34
CA ASP A 55 -0.07 -10.43 2.14
C ASP A 55 0.93 -10.51 0.96
N ASN A 56 0.63 -9.81 -0.13
CA ASN A 56 1.40 -9.85 -1.38
C ASN A 56 1.86 -8.45 -1.83
N LEU A 57 1.92 -7.49 -0.90
CA LEU A 57 2.33 -6.12 -1.20
C LEU A 57 3.30 -5.61 -0.16
N PHE A 58 4.42 -5.06 -0.63
CA PHE A 58 5.38 -4.39 0.21
C PHE A 58 5.89 -3.12 -0.48
N SER A 59 6.41 -2.20 0.33
CA SER A 59 7.14 -1.03 -0.13
C SER A 59 8.54 -1.03 0.48
N LEU A 60 9.53 -0.62 -0.29
CA LEU A 60 10.87 -0.43 0.23
C LEU A 60 10.94 0.90 0.97
N THR A 61 11.52 0.91 2.16
CA THR A 61 11.72 2.06 3.07
C THR A 61 12.75 3.06 2.53
N SER A 62 12.98 3.13 1.22
CA SER A 62 13.90 4.10 0.62
C SER A 62 13.34 5.53 0.77
N HIS A 63 13.69 6.20 1.87
CA HIS A 63 13.28 7.58 2.20
C HIS A 63 13.98 8.67 1.36
N ALA A 64 14.60 8.35 0.23
CA ALA A 64 15.41 9.31 -0.51
C ALA A 64 14.94 9.48 -1.96
N HIS A 65 14.87 10.75 -2.39
CA HIS A 65 14.59 11.24 -3.74
C HIS A 65 15.55 10.74 -4.86
N THR A 66 16.42 9.77 -4.55
CA THR A 66 17.35 9.14 -5.51
C THR A 66 17.25 7.62 -5.41
N LEU A 67 16.64 7.01 -6.44
CA LEU A 67 16.56 5.56 -6.64
C LEU A 67 17.96 4.99 -6.96
N LYS A 68 18.78 4.78 -5.91
CA LYS A 68 20.09 4.15 -6.07
C LYS A 68 19.94 2.63 -6.18
N PRO A 69 20.54 1.98 -7.19
CA PRO A 69 20.42 0.53 -7.36
C PRO A 69 20.82 -0.28 -6.12
N GLU A 70 21.82 0.18 -5.38
CA GLU A 70 22.33 -0.48 -4.17
C GLU A 70 21.31 -0.48 -3.04
N THR A 71 20.59 0.65 -2.86
CA THR A 71 19.55 0.78 -1.83
C THR A 71 18.35 -0.09 -2.16
N LEU A 72 17.93 -0.13 -3.43
CA LEU A 72 16.82 -0.98 -3.88
C LEU A 72 17.18 -2.46 -3.76
N ALA A 73 18.37 -2.86 -4.22
CA ALA A 73 18.86 -4.22 -4.10
C ALA A 73 18.98 -4.65 -2.63
N HIS A 74 19.37 -3.75 -1.72
CA HIS A 74 19.38 -4.01 -0.29
C HIS A 74 17.99 -4.36 0.25
N GLY A 75 17.00 -3.50 0.02
CA GLY A 75 15.62 -3.74 0.47
C GLY A 75 15.04 -5.03 -0.11
N LEU A 76 15.29 -5.31 -1.40
CA LEU A 76 14.89 -6.59 -2.02
C LEU A 76 15.59 -7.80 -1.37
N THR A 77 16.86 -7.65 -0.97
CA THR A 77 17.57 -8.73 -0.25
C THR A 77 16.92 -9.01 1.10
N CYS A 78 16.47 -7.97 1.82
CA CYS A 78 15.73 -8.11 3.07
C CYS A 78 14.45 -8.93 2.88
N VAL A 79 13.64 -8.58 1.88
CA VAL A 79 12.41 -9.32 1.52
C VAL A 79 12.72 -10.78 1.20
N LEU A 80 13.70 -11.05 0.31
CA LEU A 80 14.04 -12.41 -0.10
C LEU A 80 14.64 -13.25 1.05
N SER A 81 15.40 -12.60 1.94
CA SER A 81 15.94 -13.24 3.15
C SER A 81 14.83 -13.65 4.12
N MET A 82 13.84 -12.77 4.34
CA MET A 82 12.67 -13.05 5.19
C MET A 82 11.85 -14.21 4.64
N LEU A 83 11.65 -14.25 3.32
CA LEU A 83 10.97 -15.35 2.62
C LEU A 83 11.81 -16.65 2.58
N GLY A 84 13.13 -16.56 2.76
CA GLY A 84 14.04 -17.71 2.66
C GLY A 84 14.18 -18.25 1.25
N VAL A 85 14.17 -17.37 0.24
CA VAL A 85 14.17 -17.75 -1.19
C VAL A 85 15.30 -17.09 -1.98
N VAL A 86 15.85 -17.82 -2.96
CA VAL A 86 16.83 -17.30 -3.93
C VAL A 86 16.21 -17.38 -5.33
N PRO A 87 15.65 -16.28 -5.85
CA PRO A 87 14.87 -16.30 -7.09
C PRO A 87 15.77 -16.38 -8.33
N ILE A 88 15.17 -16.75 -9.45
CA ILE A 88 15.69 -16.45 -10.78
C ILE A 88 15.36 -14.98 -11.06
N ILE A 89 16.36 -14.14 -11.34
CA ILE A 89 16.15 -12.72 -11.61
C ILE A 89 15.98 -12.50 -13.12
N ARG A 90 14.96 -11.73 -13.48
CA ARG A 90 14.77 -11.17 -14.82
C ARG A 90 14.53 -9.67 -14.68
N ALA A 91 15.34 -8.89 -15.38
CA ALA A 91 15.23 -7.44 -15.37
C ALA A 91 15.07 -6.91 -16.79
N GLU A 92 14.29 -5.86 -16.94
CA GLU A 92 14.23 -5.06 -18.16
C GLU A 92 15.62 -4.46 -18.48
N LYS A 93 16.02 -4.50 -19.75
CA LYS A 93 17.32 -4.00 -20.22
C LYS A 93 17.31 -2.49 -20.47
N GLY A 94 18.47 -1.86 -20.32
CA GLY A 94 18.70 -0.45 -20.70
C GLY A 94 18.11 0.55 -19.71
N GLY A 95 18.01 0.18 -18.43
CA GLY A 95 17.32 0.96 -17.41
C GLY A 95 17.86 0.74 -15.98
N VAL A 96 17.10 1.18 -14.98
CA VAL A 96 17.50 1.05 -13.56
C VAL A 96 17.27 -0.38 -13.09
N ALA A 97 16.20 -1.03 -13.56
CA ALA A 97 15.89 -2.43 -13.28
C ALA A 97 17.08 -3.37 -13.58
N GLU A 98 17.78 -3.19 -14.70
CA GLU A 98 18.97 -3.99 -15.07
C GLU A 98 20.06 -3.90 -14.00
N LYS A 99 20.44 -2.67 -13.63
CA LYS A 99 21.47 -2.40 -12.60
C LYS A 99 21.05 -2.95 -11.24
N VAL A 100 19.79 -2.79 -10.84
CA VAL A 100 19.26 -3.36 -9.59
C VAL A 100 19.37 -4.87 -9.63
N GLY A 101 19.02 -5.50 -10.75
CA GLY A 101 19.10 -6.95 -10.93
C GLY A 101 20.52 -7.50 -10.83
N GLU A 102 21.51 -6.81 -11.40
CA GLU A 102 22.94 -7.18 -11.30
C GLU A 102 23.44 -7.09 -9.86
N VAL A 103 23.23 -5.94 -9.20
CA VAL A 103 23.66 -5.72 -7.81
C VAL A 103 22.97 -6.70 -6.85
N LEU A 104 21.68 -6.96 -7.06
CA LEU A 104 20.94 -7.94 -6.28
C LEU A 104 21.48 -9.36 -6.47
N ALA A 105 21.80 -9.75 -7.71
CA ALA A 105 22.35 -11.07 -8.00
C ALA A 105 23.68 -11.30 -7.28
N ASP A 106 24.57 -10.31 -7.29
CA ASP A 106 25.87 -10.39 -6.62
C ASP A 106 25.71 -10.45 -5.10
N ARG A 107 24.79 -9.64 -4.54
CA ARG A 107 24.50 -9.65 -3.10
C ARG A 107 23.93 -11.00 -2.64
N LEU A 108 22.97 -11.56 -3.37
CA LEU A 108 22.39 -12.88 -3.05
C LEU A 108 23.43 -14.01 -3.15
N ARG A 109 24.35 -13.96 -4.13
CA ARG A 109 25.44 -14.95 -4.22
C ARG A 109 26.37 -14.86 -3.01
N ALA A 110 26.75 -13.65 -2.61
CA ALA A 110 27.59 -13.43 -1.44
C ALA A 110 26.89 -13.90 -0.15
N ASP A 111 25.63 -13.54 0.03
CA ASP A 111 24.86 -13.93 1.23
C ASP A 111 24.59 -15.44 1.29
N LEU A 112 24.39 -16.10 0.14
CA LEU A 112 24.29 -17.55 0.05
C LEU A 112 25.62 -18.23 0.44
N TYR A 113 26.75 -17.72 -0.07
CA TYR A 113 28.08 -18.24 0.27
C TYR A 113 28.40 -18.09 1.76
N MET A 114 27.98 -16.98 2.36
CA MET A 114 28.14 -16.71 3.79
C MET A 114 27.09 -17.41 4.68
N GLY A 115 26.17 -18.19 4.12
CA GLY A 115 25.11 -18.88 4.87
C GLY A 115 24.08 -17.92 5.51
N LYS A 116 24.00 -16.67 5.06
CA LYS A 116 23.07 -15.65 5.57
C LYS A 116 21.65 -15.83 5.06
N ILE A 117 21.48 -16.47 3.90
CA ILE A 117 20.20 -16.84 3.33
C ILE A 117 20.15 -18.36 3.25
N VAL A 118 19.19 -18.96 3.95
CA VAL A 118 18.92 -20.40 3.90
C VAL A 118 17.81 -20.62 2.89
N GLN A 119 18.16 -21.18 1.74
CA GLN A 119 17.17 -21.52 0.71
C GLN A 119 16.28 -22.67 1.21
N ARG A 120 15.01 -22.35 1.50
CA ARG A 120 14.04 -23.31 2.07
C ARG A 120 13.63 -24.43 1.11
N SER A 121 13.68 -24.18 -0.21
CA SER A 121 13.34 -25.16 -1.24
C SER A 121 14.37 -25.18 -2.37
N LEU A 122 14.94 -26.34 -2.64
CA LEU A 122 15.89 -26.57 -3.74
C LEU A 122 15.19 -27.02 -5.04
N ILE A 123 13.92 -27.40 -4.97
CA ILE A 123 13.17 -28.05 -6.06
C ILE A 123 12.50 -27.01 -6.98
N SER A 124 12.09 -25.86 -6.44
CA SER A 124 11.48 -24.77 -7.19
C SER A 124 12.09 -23.43 -6.78
N ARG A 125 12.60 -22.68 -7.76
CA ARG A 125 13.10 -21.32 -7.56
C ARG A 125 12.07 -20.33 -8.09
N PRO A 126 11.59 -19.37 -7.27
CA PRO A 126 10.65 -18.37 -7.74
C PRO A 126 11.28 -17.44 -8.77
N LEU A 127 10.47 -16.80 -9.60
CA LEU A 127 10.89 -15.78 -10.56
C LEU A 127 10.72 -14.40 -9.93
N LEU A 128 11.78 -13.59 -9.92
CA LEU A 128 11.72 -12.17 -9.60
C LEU A 128 11.83 -11.38 -10.91
N VAL A 129 10.78 -10.62 -11.22
CA VAL A 129 10.73 -9.73 -12.40
C VAL A 129 10.91 -8.29 -11.94
N LEU A 130 11.92 -7.62 -12.49
CA LEU A 130 12.21 -6.21 -12.25
C LEU A 130 11.91 -5.42 -13.53
N THR A 131 11.10 -4.37 -13.39
CA THR A 131 10.65 -3.50 -14.49
C THR A 131 10.84 -2.04 -14.12
N ASP A 132 11.06 -1.19 -15.12
CA ASP A 132 11.06 0.24 -14.94
C ASP A 132 9.66 0.82 -15.23
N ARG A 133 9.21 1.76 -14.39
CA ARG A 133 7.87 2.38 -14.51
C ARG A 133 7.64 3.09 -15.85
N ARG A 134 8.71 3.50 -16.54
CA ARG A 134 8.65 4.20 -17.84
C ARG A 134 7.89 3.43 -18.92
N ASN A 135 7.85 2.09 -18.84
CA ASN A 135 7.19 1.26 -19.85
C ASN A 135 5.67 1.22 -19.70
N ASN A 136 5.14 1.67 -18.56
CA ASN A 136 3.71 1.72 -18.32
C ASN A 136 3.36 2.92 -17.42
N LEU A 137 3.59 4.11 -17.95
CA LEU A 137 3.29 5.36 -17.26
C LEU A 137 1.78 5.63 -17.17
N SER A 138 0.98 5.19 -18.14
CA SER A 138 -0.47 5.43 -18.14
C SER A 138 -1.14 4.85 -16.89
N THR A 139 -0.77 3.64 -16.47
CA THR A 139 -1.28 3.04 -15.23
C THR A 139 -0.89 3.82 -13.96
N ALA A 140 0.11 4.70 -14.00
CA ALA A 140 0.43 5.56 -12.86
C ALA A 140 -0.54 6.72 -12.66
N PHE A 141 -1.24 7.13 -13.73
CA PHE A 141 -2.14 8.28 -13.73
C PHE A 141 -3.60 7.88 -13.71
N ARG A 142 -3.96 6.63 -14.03
CA ARG A 142 -5.34 6.16 -14.02
C ARG A 142 -6.03 6.34 -12.68
N HIS A 143 -7.30 6.69 -12.72
CA HIS A 143 -8.18 6.64 -11.57
C HIS A 143 -8.44 5.18 -11.19
N PRO A 144 -8.23 4.79 -9.93
CA PRO A 144 -8.48 3.43 -9.50
C PRO A 144 -9.97 3.14 -9.33
N TRP A 145 -10.34 1.87 -9.41
CA TRP A 145 -11.72 1.40 -9.17
C TRP A 145 -11.85 0.25 -8.16
N THR A 146 -10.74 -0.13 -7.54
CA THR A 146 -10.71 -1.12 -6.46
C THR A 146 -10.68 -0.44 -5.10
N TYR A 147 -11.26 -1.07 -4.07
CA TYR A 147 -11.54 -0.44 -2.78
C TYR A 147 -10.30 0.24 -2.16
N ARG A 148 -9.21 -0.51 -1.97
CA ARG A 148 -7.98 -0.01 -1.37
C ARG A 148 -7.33 1.11 -2.17
N ALA A 149 -7.32 0.97 -3.50
CA ALA A 149 -6.71 1.98 -4.36
C ALA A 149 -7.53 3.27 -4.37
N MET A 150 -8.87 3.18 -4.37
CA MET A 150 -9.75 4.34 -4.23
C MET A 150 -9.61 5.02 -2.87
N LEU A 151 -9.53 4.26 -1.77
CA LEU A 151 -9.26 4.84 -0.45
C LEU A 151 -7.91 5.57 -0.41
N PHE A 152 -6.89 5.02 -1.06
CA PHE A 152 -5.59 5.67 -1.17
C PHE A 152 -5.63 6.95 -1.99
N ASP A 153 -6.20 6.90 -3.19
CA ASP A 153 -6.17 7.99 -4.16
C ASP A 153 -7.19 9.10 -3.86
N VAL A 154 -8.38 8.72 -3.39
CA VAL A 154 -9.50 9.65 -3.18
C VAL A 154 -9.59 10.11 -1.73
N LEU A 155 -9.47 9.19 -0.76
CA LEU A 155 -9.64 9.49 0.67
C LEU A 155 -8.31 9.64 1.43
N GLY A 156 -7.17 9.47 0.74
CA GLY A 156 -5.84 9.68 1.32
C GLY A 156 -5.44 8.65 2.37
N LEU A 157 -5.72 7.36 2.15
CA LEU A 157 -5.24 6.25 3.00
C LEU A 157 -3.73 6.37 3.24
N LYS A 158 -3.33 6.47 4.51
CA LYS A 158 -1.92 6.53 4.92
C LYS A 158 -1.61 5.44 5.92
N ALA A 159 -0.60 4.64 5.60
CA ALA A 159 -0.33 3.36 6.26
C ALA A 159 -1.59 2.49 6.22
N SER A 160 -2.28 2.33 7.36
CA SER A 160 -3.50 1.55 7.49
C SER A 160 -4.69 2.39 7.95
N SER A 161 -4.61 3.73 7.86
CA SER A 161 -5.68 4.60 8.39
C SER A 161 -6.22 5.59 7.37
N VAL A 162 -7.55 5.78 7.42
CA VAL A 162 -8.29 6.74 6.59
C VAL A 162 -9.14 7.63 7.49
N GLU A 163 -9.21 8.92 7.16
CA GLU A 163 -10.04 9.88 7.88
C GLU A 163 -11.22 10.26 6.98
N VAL A 164 -12.44 10.06 7.47
CA VAL A 164 -13.67 10.35 6.73
C VAL A 164 -14.54 11.32 7.50
N THR A 165 -15.27 12.16 6.77
CA THR A 165 -16.25 13.08 7.36
C THR A 165 -17.61 12.42 7.35
N VAL A 166 -18.15 12.11 8.52
CA VAL A 166 -19.48 11.52 8.68
C VAL A 166 -20.45 12.62 9.09
N ARG A 167 -21.54 12.77 8.35
CA ARG A 167 -22.62 13.71 8.68
C ARG A 167 -23.62 13.01 9.60
N ASP A 168 -23.69 13.43 10.86
CA ASP A 168 -24.74 12.97 11.79
C ASP A 168 -25.54 14.17 12.28
N LYS A 169 -26.86 14.15 12.03
CA LYS A 169 -27.85 15.13 12.50
C LYS A 169 -27.44 16.61 12.31
N GLY A 170 -26.82 16.93 11.17
CA GLY A 170 -26.40 18.29 10.81
C GLY A 170 -25.07 18.73 11.41
N THR A 171 -24.33 17.84 12.07
CA THR A 171 -22.95 18.07 12.50
C THR A 171 -21.98 17.17 11.73
N ASP A 172 -21.00 17.79 11.10
CA ASP A 172 -19.92 17.09 10.40
C ASP A 172 -18.87 16.68 11.43
N ARG A 173 -18.62 15.36 11.57
CA ARG A 173 -17.57 14.83 12.44
C ARG A 173 -16.53 14.11 11.59
N ARG A 174 -15.26 14.43 11.84
CA ARG A 174 -14.14 13.67 11.27
C ARG A 174 -13.84 12.48 12.14
N ILE A 175 -13.88 11.30 11.55
CA ILE A 175 -13.61 10.03 12.22
C ILE A 175 -12.44 9.37 11.51
N LYS A 176 -11.44 8.96 12.29
CA LYS A 176 -10.30 8.20 11.79
C LYS A 176 -10.56 6.71 11.99
N TYR A 177 -10.56 5.97 10.90
CA TYR A 177 -10.70 4.51 10.90
C TYR A 177 -9.35 3.85 10.65
N ASN A 178 -9.13 2.71 11.31
CA ASN A 178 -7.95 1.86 11.12
C ASN A 178 -8.37 0.56 10.44
N LEU A 179 -7.76 0.28 9.29
CA LEU A 179 -8.02 -0.87 8.43
C LEU A 179 -6.91 -1.89 8.64
N ASP A 180 -7.12 -2.75 9.63
CA ASP A 180 -6.15 -3.77 10.03
C ASP A 180 -6.51 -5.12 9.38
N GLU A 181 -5.68 -5.62 8.45
CA GLU A 181 -5.95 -6.88 7.73
C GLU A 181 -6.05 -8.12 8.65
N ASP A 182 -5.45 -8.08 9.85
CA ASP A 182 -5.50 -9.19 10.80
C ASP A 182 -6.82 -9.19 11.59
N ALA A 183 -7.33 -8.01 11.93
CA ALA A 183 -8.55 -7.84 12.73
C ALA A 183 -9.82 -7.69 11.87
N ASP A 184 -9.67 -7.23 10.63
CA ASP A 184 -10.75 -6.87 9.72
C ASP A 184 -10.87 -7.86 8.55
N GLU A 185 -11.74 -8.86 8.73
CA GLU A 185 -12.00 -9.86 7.70
C GLU A 185 -12.65 -9.27 6.44
N PHE A 186 -13.48 -8.22 6.58
CA PHE A 186 -14.10 -7.57 5.44
C PHE A 186 -13.04 -6.89 4.59
N TRP A 187 -12.17 -6.10 5.22
CA TRP A 187 -11.06 -5.44 4.55
C TRP A 187 -10.13 -6.45 3.88
N ARG A 188 -9.68 -7.49 4.59
CA ARG A 188 -8.80 -8.52 4.02
C ARG A 188 -9.41 -9.17 2.77
N LYS A 189 -10.72 -9.41 2.75
CA LYS A 189 -11.41 -10.04 1.62
C LYS A 189 -11.68 -9.08 0.46
N HIS A 190 -12.05 -7.82 0.75
CA HIS A 190 -12.59 -6.89 -0.24
C HIS A 190 -11.67 -5.70 -0.57
N ALA A 191 -10.49 -5.57 0.04
CA ALA A 191 -9.54 -4.50 -0.25
C ALA A 191 -9.17 -4.38 -1.73
N THR A 192 -9.12 -5.50 -2.47
CA THR A 192 -8.81 -5.53 -3.90
C THR A 192 -10.03 -5.72 -4.79
N SER A 193 -11.23 -5.89 -4.22
CA SER A 193 -12.48 -5.96 -4.97
C SER A 193 -12.82 -4.61 -5.60
N SER A 194 -13.60 -4.64 -6.68
CA SER A 194 -14.15 -3.42 -7.29
C SER A 194 -15.12 -2.72 -6.34
N PHE A 195 -15.24 -1.40 -6.45
CA PHE A 195 -16.14 -0.63 -5.60
C PHE A 195 -17.62 -1.11 -5.64
N PRO A 196 -18.20 -1.49 -6.80
CA PRO A 196 -19.55 -2.05 -6.84
C PRO A 196 -19.69 -3.36 -6.04
N GLU A 197 -18.71 -4.26 -6.14
CA GLU A 197 -18.71 -5.52 -5.37
C GLU A 197 -18.65 -5.25 -3.87
N VAL A 198 -17.87 -4.25 -3.45
CA VAL A 198 -17.75 -3.84 -2.05
C VAL A 198 -19.08 -3.31 -1.53
N ALA A 199 -19.76 -2.46 -2.30
CA ALA A 199 -21.08 -1.93 -1.94
C ALA A 199 -22.10 -3.07 -1.74
N SER A 200 -22.16 -4.03 -2.68
CA SER A 200 -23.03 -5.21 -2.53
C SER A 200 -22.66 -6.08 -1.33
N ALA A 201 -21.37 -6.26 -1.05
CA ALA A 201 -20.90 -7.03 0.10
C ALA A 201 -21.27 -6.37 1.44
N ILE A 202 -21.21 -5.03 1.54
CA ILE A 202 -21.65 -4.28 2.74
C ILE A 202 -23.15 -4.48 2.96
N GLU A 203 -23.96 -4.37 1.91
CA GLU A 203 -25.41 -4.58 1.97
C GLU A 203 -25.76 -6.00 2.43
N GLU A 204 -25.08 -7.02 1.90
CA GLU A 204 -25.26 -8.42 2.29
C GLU A 204 -24.87 -8.66 3.75
N GLN A 205 -23.75 -8.09 4.21
CA GLN A 205 -23.33 -8.20 5.61
C GLN A 205 -24.30 -7.51 6.56
N LEU A 206 -24.80 -6.32 6.19
CA LEU A 206 -25.79 -5.60 6.97
C LEU A 206 -27.09 -6.40 7.07
N LYS A 207 -27.55 -6.99 5.96
CA LYS A 207 -28.73 -7.84 5.93
C LYS A 207 -28.58 -9.07 6.85
N THR A 208 -27.47 -9.80 6.72
CA THR A 208 -27.17 -10.96 7.56
C THR A 208 -27.14 -10.59 9.04
N TYR A 209 -26.52 -9.46 9.38
CA TYR A 209 -26.49 -8.93 10.74
C TYR A 209 -27.91 -8.64 11.29
N LEU A 210 -28.78 -8.01 10.49
CA LEU A 210 -30.15 -7.71 10.90
C LEU A 210 -30.98 -8.98 11.13
N GLU A 211 -30.78 -10.01 10.31
CA GLU A 211 -31.41 -11.33 10.48
C GLU A 211 -30.95 -12.00 11.78
N GLU A 212 -29.65 -12.02 12.06
CA GLU A 212 -29.08 -12.56 13.31
C GLU A 212 -29.61 -11.84 14.55
N VAL A 213 -29.66 -10.51 14.52
CA VAL A 213 -30.23 -9.70 15.62
C VAL A 213 -31.71 -10.02 15.82
N ALA A 214 -32.47 -10.20 14.74
CA ALA A 214 -33.89 -10.58 14.83
C ALA A 214 -34.08 -11.97 15.45
N GLU A 215 -33.24 -12.95 15.13
CA GLU A 215 -33.29 -14.28 15.73
C GLU A 215 -32.92 -14.26 17.21
N VAL A 216 -31.86 -13.54 17.60
CA VAL A 216 -31.47 -13.36 19.01
C VAL A 216 -32.62 -12.73 19.81
N ASN A 217 -33.27 -11.71 19.26
CA ASN A 217 -34.41 -11.05 19.89
C ASN A 217 -35.63 -11.97 20.07
N LYS A 218 -35.82 -12.96 19.18
CA LYS A 218 -36.89 -13.97 19.33
C LYS A 218 -36.57 -15.01 20.40
N LEU A 219 -35.29 -15.29 20.67
CA LEU A 219 -34.83 -16.37 21.56
C LEU A 219 -34.75 -15.98 23.04
N GLY A 220 -34.81 -14.69 23.41
CA GLY A 220 -34.70 -14.28 24.82
C GLY A 220 -35.40 -12.97 25.17
N SER A 221 -36.47 -13.04 25.98
CA SER A 221 -37.16 -11.87 26.55
C SER A 221 -36.40 -11.17 27.69
N ASP A 222 -35.32 -11.78 28.23
CA ASP A 222 -34.49 -11.22 29.31
C ASP A 222 -33.04 -10.90 28.91
N VAL A 223 -32.63 -11.20 27.66
CA VAL A 223 -31.29 -10.87 27.11
C VAL A 223 -31.39 -9.83 25.97
N SER A 224 -32.62 -9.47 25.58
CA SER A 224 -32.94 -8.64 24.40
C SER A 224 -32.77 -7.13 24.60
N SER A 225 -32.57 -6.66 25.84
CA SER A 225 -32.46 -5.21 26.08
C SER A 225 -31.09 -4.62 25.75
N ASP A 226 -30.05 -5.44 25.68
CA ASP A 226 -28.68 -4.96 25.45
C ASP A 226 -28.02 -5.76 24.32
N ILE A 227 -28.11 -5.28 23.08
CA ILE A 227 -27.17 -5.68 22.01
C ILE A 227 -25.71 -5.45 22.47
N ALA A 228 -25.50 -4.51 23.41
CA ALA A 228 -24.25 -4.29 24.13
C ALA A 228 -23.78 -5.48 25.00
N SER A 229 -24.66 -6.45 25.31
CA SER A 229 -24.33 -7.65 26.09
C SER A 229 -23.70 -8.77 25.24
N LEU A 230 -23.79 -8.68 23.91
CA LEU A 230 -23.18 -9.61 22.97
C LEU A 230 -21.97 -8.94 22.30
N PRO A 231 -20.78 -9.03 22.90
CA PRO A 231 -19.60 -8.29 22.44
C PRO A 231 -19.22 -8.60 20.98
N ASP A 232 -19.51 -9.81 20.49
CA ASP A 232 -19.21 -10.20 19.11
C ASP A 232 -20.15 -9.53 18.10
N LEU A 233 -21.45 -9.41 18.41
CA LEU A 233 -22.41 -8.69 17.55
C LEU A 233 -22.15 -7.18 17.56
N ALA A 234 -21.76 -6.62 18.70
CA ALA A 234 -21.41 -5.21 18.81
C ALA A 234 -20.17 -4.89 17.95
N LYS A 235 -19.10 -5.69 18.05
CA LYS A 235 -17.91 -5.55 17.20
C LYS A 235 -18.25 -5.70 15.72
N ARG A 236 -19.05 -6.69 15.34
CA ARG A 236 -19.46 -6.88 13.94
C ARG A 236 -20.23 -5.67 13.41
N LYS A 237 -21.14 -5.10 14.22
CA LYS A 237 -21.83 -3.86 13.86
C LYS A 237 -20.87 -2.69 13.65
N GLU A 238 -19.91 -2.52 14.54
CA GLU A 238 -18.90 -1.46 14.44
C GLU A 238 -18.11 -1.56 13.12
N MET A 239 -17.71 -2.78 12.72
CA MET A 239 -17.02 -3.01 11.44
C MET A 239 -17.91 -2.69 10.23
N ILE A 240 -19.17 -3.12 10.25
CA ILE A 240 -20.13 -2.81 9.18
C ILE A 240 -20.35 -1.30 9.08
N ASP A 241 -20.59 -0.62 10.21
CA ASP A 241 -20.80 0.82 10.25
C ASP A 241 -19.56 1.59 9.77
N MET A 242 -18.35 1.12 10.11
CA MET A 242 -17.09 1.67 9.60
C MET A 242 -17.02 1.60 8.06
N HIS A 243 -17.18 0.42 7.46
CA HIS A 243 -17.09 0.28 6.01
C HIS A 243 -18.23 1.00 5.28
N MET A 244 -19.43 1.04 5.87
CA MET A 244 -20.56 1.81 5.35
C MET A 244 -20.24 3.31 5.30
N ASN A 245 -19.66 3.87 6.37
CA ASN A 245 -19.25 5.27 6.43
C ASN A 245 -18.17 5.58 5.39
N ILE A 246 -17.17 4.71 5.25
CA ILE A 246 -16.12 4.85 4.25
C ILE A 246 -16.69 4.78 2.82
N ALA A 247 -17.55 3.79 2.54
CA ALA A 247 -18.16 3.63 1.22
C ALA A 247 -19.08 4.80 0.86
N THR A 248 -19.81 5.35 1.84
CA THR A 248 -20.64 6.55 1.66
C THR A 248 -19.78 7.77 1.35
N ALA A 249 -18.71 8.01 2.11
CA ALA A 249 -17.79 9.11 1.86
C ALA A 249 -17.12 8.98 0.48
N LEU A 250 -16.75 7.76 0.08
CA LEU A 250 -16.19 7.50 -1.25
C LEU A 250 -17.22 7.75 -2.36
N LEU A 251 -18.47 7.32 -2.17
CA LEU A 251 -19.54 7.55 -3.14
C LEU A 251 -19.84 9.05 -3.33
N ASP A 252 -19.76 9.84 -2.26
CA ASP A 252 -19.91 11.29 -2.33
C ASP A 252 -18.78 11.93 -3.18
N GLU A 253 -17.54 11.48 -3.00
CA GLU A 253 -16.40 11.91 -3.83
C GLU A 253 -16.51 11.47 -5.29
N ILE A 254 -16.96 10.24 -5.55
CA ILE A 254 -17.22 9.75 -6.92
C ILE A 254 -18.21 10.67 -7.61
N LYS A 255 -19.33 11.00 -6.96
CA LYS A 255 -20.38 11.86 -7.52
C LYS A 255 -19.94 13.30 -7.69
N SER A 256 -19.23 13.86 -6.71
CA SER A 256 -18.82 15.26 -6.73
C SER A 256 -17.77 15.52 -7.82
N ARG A 257 -16.82 14.59 -8.01
CA ARG A 257 -15.73 14.71 -8.99
C ARG A 257 -16.06 14.08 -10.34
N GLY A 258 -17.09 13.24 -10.44
CA GLY A 258 -17.43 12.51 -11.67
C GLY A 258 -16.43 11.40 -11.99
N LEU A 259 -15.94 10.69 -10.96
CA LEU A 259 -14.88 9.68 -11.12
C LEU A 259 -15.33 8.47 -11.95
N ASP A 260 -16.63 8.19 -11.98
CA ASP A 260 -17.23 7.13 -12.80
C ASP A 260 -17.09 7.43 -14.30
N GLU A 261 -17.32 8.68 -14.72
CA GLU A 261 -17.15 9.11 -16.10
C GLU A 261 -15.67 9.12 -16.50
N LEU A 262 -14.79 9.62 -15.62
CA LEU A 262 -13.34 9.61 -15.81
C LEU A 262 -12.82 8.19 -16.00
N TYR A 263 -13.15 7.28 -15.08
CA TYR A 263 -12.74 5.88 -15.13
C TYR A 263 -13.19 5.21 -16.43
N ARG A 264 -14.44 5.44 -16.87
CA ARG A 264 -14.95 4.86 -18.12
C ARG A 264 -14.12 5.30 -19.34
N ILE A 265 -13.82 6.59 -19.47
CA ILE A 265 -13.04 7.11 -20.60
C ILE A 265 -11.61 6.54 -20.58
N GLU A 266 -11.03 6.36 -19.39
CA GLU A 266 -9.70 5.78 -19.23
C GLU A 266 -9.66 4.28 -19.61
N GLU A 267 -10.71 3.53 -19.32
CA GLU A 267 -10.84 2.12 -19.75
C GLU A 267 -10.94 2.00 -21.27
N ASP A 268 -11.75 2.86 -21.91
CA ASP A 268 -11.83 2.91 -23.38
C ASP A 268 -10.46 3.25 -24.00
N ALA A 269 -9.74 4.18 -23.38
CA ALA A 269 -8.39 4.56 -23.82
C ALA A 269 -7.39 3.40 -23.68
N GLU A 270 -7.46 2.60 -22.62
CA GLU A 270 -6.64 1.39 -22.46
C GLU A 270 -6.96 0.31 -23.50
N ALA A 271 -8.23 0.22 -23.92
CA ALA A 271 -8.64 -0.61 -25.05
C ALA A 271 -8.20 -0.05 -26.43
N GLY A 272 -7.51 1.10 -26.46
CA GLY A 272 -7.00 1.75 -27.66
C GLY A 272 -8.03 2.65 -28.37
N VAL A 273 -9.15 2.96 -27.72
CA VAL A 273 -10.22 3.81 -28.26
C VAL A 273 -10.25 5.12 -27.50
N VAL A 274 -9.80 6.20 -28.13
CA VAL A 274 -9.80 7.53 -27.51
C VAL A 274 -10.74 8.46 -28.26
N ASP A 275 -11.83 8.88 -27.59
CA ASP A 275 -12.70 9.94 -28.07
C ASP A 275 -12.29 11.29 -27.47
N TRP A 276 -11.48 12.04 -28.23
CA TRP A 276 -11.01 13.36 -27.82
C TRP A 276 -12.13 14.37 -27.59
N ASN A 277 -13.30 14.23 -28.23
CA ASN A 277 -14.42 15.13 -27.96
C ASN A 277 -14.98 14.89 -26.56
N ALA A 278 -15.12 13.63 -26.15
CA ALA A 278 -15.53 13.27 -24.79
C ALA A 278 -14.51 13.75 -23.75
N VAL A 279 -13.20 13.54 -24.00
CA VAL A 279 -12.13 14.05 -23.13
C VAL A 279 -12.22 15.56 -22.96
N MET A 280 -12.39 16.31 -24.06
CA MET A 280 -12.47 17.77 -24.00
C MET A 280 -13.74 18.28 -23.32
N SER A 281 -14.86 17.56 -23.46
CA SER A 281 -16.09 17.85 -22.73
C SER A 281 -15.85 17.78 -21.22
N VAL A 282 -15.18 16.71 -20.74
CA VAL A 282 -14.86 16.54 -19.31
C VAL A 282 -13.86 17.59 -18.82
N ILE A 283 -12.80 17.86 -19.59
CA ILE A 283 -11.79 18.88 -19.23
C ILE A 283 -12.42 20.27 -19.09
N LYS A 284 -13.32 20.65 -20.01
CA LYS A 284 -14.02 21.95 -20.01
C LYS A 284 -15.15 22.03 -18.98
N SER A 285 -15.62 20.91 -18.43
CA SER A 285 -16.68 20.89 -17.42
C SER A 285 -16.23 21.50 -16.09
N ASP A 286 -17.16 21.89 -15.23
CA ASP A 286 -16.85 22.35 -13.87
C ASP A 286 -16.65 21.20 -12.85
N ARG A 287 -16.80 19.94 -13.28
CA ARG A 287 -16.62 18.75 -12.42
C ARG A 287 -15.17 18.29 -12.39
N GLY A 288 -14.81 17.63 -11.30
CA GLY A 288 -13.48 17.08 -11.08
C GLY A 288 -12.44 18.14 -10.70
N THR A 289 -11.32 17.68 -10.14
CA THR A 289 -10.21 18.56 -9.80
C THR A 289 -9.34 18.86 -11.03
N LYS A 290 -8.44 19.86 -10.92
CA LYS A 290 -7.44 20.11 -11.96
C LYS A 290 -6.52 18.91 -12.18
N GLU A 291 -6.25 18.16 -11.11
CA GLU A 291 -5.43 16.96 -11.14
C GLU A 291 -6.15 15.83 -11.88
N ASP A 292 -7.44 15.61 -11.62
CA ASP A 292 -8.25 14.59 -12.31
C ASP A 292 -8.24 14.80 -13.84
N LYS A 293 -8.40 16.06 -14.26
CA LYS A 293 -8.38 16.44 -15.68
C LYS A 293 -7.02 16.22 -16.33
N LEU A 294 -5.95 16.57 -15.63
CA LEU A 294 -4.59 16.34 -16.11
C LEU A 294 -4.28 14.84 -16.23
N ARG A 295 -4.68 14.06 -15.22
CA ARG A 295 -4.55 12.60 -15.21
C ARG A 295 -5.28 11.97 -16.38
N LEU A 296 -6.54 12.32 -16.60
CA LEU A 296 -7.33 11.85 -17.74
C LEU A 296 -6.60 12.12 -19.07
N PHE A 297 -6.15 13.37 -19.28
CA PHE A 297 -5.42 13.75 -20.48
C PHE A 297 -4.15 12.90 -20.67
N LEU A 298 -3.36 12.72 -19.62
CA LEU A 298 -2.13 11.92 -19.68
C LEU A 298 -2.43 10.45 -20.00
N VAL A 299 -3.48 9.87 -19.41
CA VAL A 299 -3.88 8.48 -19.71
C VAL A 299 -4.27 8.37 -21.19
N CYS A 300 -5.16 9.23 -21.68
CA CYS A 300 -5.59 9.22 -23.08
C CYS A 300 -4.44 9.49 -24.05
N PHE A 301 -3.53 10.40 -23.72
CA PHE A 301 -2.35 10.72 -24.54
C PHE A 301 -1.36 9.56 -24.62
N LEU A 302 -1.09 8.90 -23.49
CA LEU A 302 -0.13 7.80 -23.41
C LEU A 302 -0.67 6.48 -23.98
N SER A 303 -1.99 6.28 -23.93
CA SER A 303 -2.65 5.07 -24.44
C SER A 303 -3.18 5.21 -25.87
N GLY A 304 -3.42 6.44 -26.34
CA GLY A 304 -4.01 6.73 -27.64
C GLY A 304 -3.03 6.76 -28.82
N PRO A 305 -3.54 6.85 -30.05
CA PRO A 305 -2.71 7.09 -31.23
C PRO A 305 -1.99 8.44 -31.15
N PRO A 306 -0.82 8.60 -31.80
CA PRO A 306 -0.05 9.83 -31.73
C PRO A 306 -0.89 11.03 -32.20
N ILE A 307 -1.04 12.02 -31.31
CA ILE A 307 -1.76 13.26 -31.58
C ILE A 307 -0.93 14.12 -32.55
N GLY A 308 -1.60 14.78 -33.51
CA GLY A 308 -0.96 15.74 -34.40
C GLY A 308 -0.51 17.01 -33.68
N GLN A 309 0.57 17.65 -34.16
CA GLN A 309 1.14 18.85 -33.52
C GLN A 309 0.13 20.01 -33.36
N ALA A 310 -0.85 20.12 -34.25
CA ALA A 310 -1.87 21.18 -34.22
C ALA A 310 -2.83 21.05 -33.04
N ASP A 311 -3.23 19.82 -32.69
CA ASP A 311 -4.07 19.57 -31.51
C ASP A 311 -3.26 19.79 -30.24
N LEU A 312 -1.95 19.44 -30.25
CA LEU A 312 -1.04 19.71 -29.14
C LEU A 312 -0.90 21.21 -28.82
N ASP A 313 -0.90 22.06 -29.84
CA ASP A 313 -0.86 23.52 -29.66
C ASP A 313 -2.17 24.11 -29.14
N GLU A 314 -3.31 23.42 -29.30
CA GLU A 314 -4.59 23.79 -28.65
C GLU A 314 -4.58 23.48 -27.14
N TYR A 315 -3.67 22.63 -26.67
CA TYR A 315 -3.51 22.25 -25.26
C TYR A 315 -2.49 23.11 -24.47
N ARG A 316 -1.84 24.12 -25.10
CA ARG A 316 -0.89 25.06 -24.47
C ARG A 316 -1.57 26.31 -23.93
#